data_AF-A0A1A8QLF4-F1
#
_entry.id   AF-A0A1A8QLF4-F1
#
_cell.length_a   1.000
_cell.length_b   1.000
_cell.length_c   1.000
_cell.angle_alpha   90.00
_cell.angle_beta   90.00
_cell.angle_gamma   90.00
#
_symmetry.space_group_name_H-M   'P 1'
#
loop_
_entity.id
_entity.type
_entity.pdbx_description
1 polymer ?
#
loop_
_entity_poly.entity_id
_entity_poly.type
_entity_poly.pdbx_seq_one_letter_code
_entity_poly.pdbx_strand_id
1 'polypeptide(L)'
;MELTAAVVAVRMDRTWKRELRLPLLNSVFWTDSTAVLKYINNESSRFRVFVANRVSEILKASSASQWRYVNTTHNPADLASRGMKAETFLRDTEWICGPAFLTQPENNWPVNPENLQELPREDPEVKVSAAINVSQVHDDDHPLTPLIHRASSWTRLIRVMGWILRFKILLLHRRKIRFQSASDPIQSEDA
;
A
#
# COMPACT_ATOMS: atom_id res chain seq x y z
N MET A 1 -6.87 -6.29 10.36
CA MET A 1 -8.23 -6.02 9.84
C MET A 1 -8.42 -4.55 9.51
N GLU A 2 -7.81 -3.64 10.27
CA GLU A 2 -7.94 -2.18 10.15
C GLU A 2 -7.82 -1.59 8.73
N LEU A 3 -6.80 -1.96 7.94
CA LEU A 3 -6.67 -1.46 6.56
C LEU A 3 -7.85 -1.86 5.65
N THR A 4 -8.46 -3.02 5.90
CA THR A 4 -9.65 -3.44 5.15
C THR A 4 -10.86 -2.58 5.55
N ALA A 5 -11.02 -2.26 6.84
CA ALA A 5 -12.06 -1.34 7.30
C ALA A 5 -11.89 0.05 6.68
N ALA A 6 -10.66 0.55 6.61
CA ALA A 6 -10.32 1.81 5.93
C ALA A 6 -10.70 1.81 4.44
N VAL A 7 -10.45 0.70 3.73
CA VAL A 7 -10.89 0.53 2.34
C VAL A 7 -12.42 0.55 2.21
N VAL A 8 -13.13 -0.11 3.12
CA VAL A 8 -14.61 -0.08 3.13
C VAL A 8 -15.12 1.34 3.34
N ALA A 9 -14.53 2.11 4.26
CA ALA A 9 -14.92 3.49 4.53
C ALA A 9 -14.82 4.38 3.27
N VAL A 10 -13.70 4.32 2.53
CA VAL A 10 -13.55 5.14 1.31
C VAL A 10 -14.45 4.67 0.17
N ARG A 11 -14.78 3.38 0.09
CA ARG A 11 -15.74 2.86 -0.90
C ARG A 11 -17.15 3.36 -0.59
N MET A 12 -17.54 3.34 0.69
CA MET A 12 -18.83 3.87 1.15
C MET A 12 -18.93 5.36 0.85
N ASP A 13 -17.91 6.15 1.20
CA ASP A 13 -17.86 7.58 0.90
C ASP A 13 -18.04 7.87 -0.60
N ARG A 14 -17.32 7.14 -1.46
CA ARG A 14 -17.47 7.27 -2.92
C ARG A 14 -18.87 6.92 -3.40
N THR A 15 -19.48 5.90 -2.81
CA THR A 15 -20.85 5.49 -3.15
C THR A 15 -21.82 6.57 -2.73
N TRP A 16 -21.71 7.08 -1.51
CA TRP A 16 -22.57 8.15 -1.00
C TRP A 16 -22.45 9.43 -1.82
N LYS A 17 -21.24 9.86 -2.16
CA LYS A 17 -21.03 11.02 -3.04
C LYS A 17 -21.62 10.87 -4.43
N ARG A 18 -21.72 9.63 -4.93
CA ARG A 18 -22.32 9.34 -6.24
C ARG A 18 -23.84 9.29 -6.18
N GLU A 19 -24.39 8.64 -5.17
CA GLU A 19 -25.83 8.35 -5.08
C GLU A 19 -26.64 9.44 -4.37
N LEU A 20 -26.06 10.11 -3.37
CA LEU A 20 -26.76 11.17 -2.62
C LEU A 20 -26.77 12.46 -3.44
N ARG A 21 -27.97 12.94 -3.76
CA ARG A 21 -28.20 14.23 -4.43
C ARG A 21 -28.21 15.40 -3.42
N LEU A 22 -27.37 15.32 -2.39
CA LEU A 22 -27.22 16.33 -1.36
C LEU A 22 -25.84 16.98 -1.48
N PRO A 23 -25.70 18.28 -1.17
CA PRO A 23 -24.39 18.92 -1.10
C PRO A 23 -23.62 18.35 0.09
N LEU A 24 -22.76 17.37 -0.16
CA LEU A 24 -21.89 16.80 0.86
C LEU A 24 -20.63 17.68 1.02
N LEU A 25 -20.25 17.92 2.28
CA LEU A 25 -18.99 18.55 2.62
C LEU A 25 -17.81 17.58 2.35
N ASN A 26 -16.59 18.09 2.50
CA ASN A 26 -15.40 17.26 2.44
C ASN A 26 -15.43 16.18 3.53
N SER A 27 -15.15 14.94 3.13
CA SER A 27 -15.15 13.80 4.04
C SER A 27 -13.90 13.77 4.91
N VAL A 28 -14.08 13.43 6.18
CA VAL A 28 -13.00 13.17 7.13
C VAL A 28 -13.15 11.73 7.63
N PHE A 29 -12.06 10.97 7.61
CA PHE A 29 -12.02 9.58 8.01
C PHE A 29 -11.31 9.45 9.35
N TRP A 30 -11.92 8.73 10.29
CA TRP A 30 -11.40 8.54 11.64
C TRP A 30 -11.02 7.09 11.86
N THR A 31 -9.85 6.86 12.46
CA THR A 31 -9.39 5.53 12.87
C THR A 31 -8.61 5.64 14.17
N ASP A 32 -8.72 4.64 15.03
CA ASP A 32 -7.88 4.47 16.22
C ASP A 32 -6.61 3.66 15.94
N SER A 33 -6.43 3.19 14.70
CA SER A 33 -5.24 2.47 14.29
C SER A 33 -4.14 3.42 13.84
N THR A 34 -3.19 3.67 14.75
CA THR A 34 -1.98 4.44 14.41
C THR A 34 -1.17 3.78 13.30
N ALA A 35 -1.21 2.44 13.18
CA ALA A 35 -0.57 1.72 12.09
C ALA A 35 -1.19 2.07 10.73
N VAL A 36 -2.52 2.13 10.63
CA VAL A 36 -3.21 2.56 9.39
C VAL A 36 -2.83 3.99 9.03
N LEU A 37 -2.85 4.90 10.00
CA LEU A 37 -2.44 6.29 9.76
C LEU A 37 -0.99 6.38 9.28
N LYS A 38 -0.09 5.59 9.88
CA LYS A 38 1.30 5.55 9.46
C LYS A 38 1.47 5.03 8.04
N TYR A 39 0.77 3.96 7.67
CA TYR A 39 0.83 3.42 6.31
C TYR A 39 0.27 4.38 5.27
N ILE A 40 -0.79 5.12 5.58
CA ILE A 40 -1.39 6.12 4.69
C ILE A 40 -0.47 7.35 4.52
N ASN A 41 0.20 7.77 5.58
CA ASN A 41 1.09 8.94 5.57
C ASN A 41 2.52 8.63 5.09
N ASN A 42 2.85 7.38 4.80
CA ASN A 42 4.19 6.99 4.39
C ASN A 42 4.32 6.90 2.87
N GLU A 43 5.06 7.83 2.29
CA GLU A 43 5.30 7.90 0.84
C GLU A 43 6.58 7.18 0.39
N SER A 44 7.47 6.84 1.31
CA SER A 44 8.84 6.37 1.02
C SER A 44 9.02 4.86 1.11
N SER A 45 8.19 4.17 1.90
CA SER A 45 8.38 2.76 2.22
C SER A 45 7.76 1.85 1.18
N ARG A 46 8.44 0.74 0.91
CA ARG A 46 7.92 -0.32 0.03
C ARG A 46 7.19 -1.36 0.85
N PHE A 47 5.87 -1.33 0.84
CA PHE A 47 5.06 -2.31 1.57
C PHE A 47 4.96 -3.68 0.88
N ARG A 48 4.60 -4.71 1.66
CA ARG A 48 4.07 -5.99 1.17
C ARG A 48 2.81 -5.77 0.36
N VAL A 49 2.50 -6.72 -0.54
CA VAL A 49 1.43 -6.59 -1.55
C VAL A 49 0.07 -6.30 -0.89
N PHE A 50 -0.23 -6.95 0.23
CA PHE A 50 -1.49 -6.76 0.95
C PHE A 50 -1.70 -5.30 1.40
N VAL A 51 -0.68 -4.71 2.04
CA VAL A 51 -0.71 -3.32 2.54
C VAL A 51 -0.62 -2.34 1.38
N ALA A 52 0.31 -2.55 0.45
CA ALA A 52 0.50 -1.68 -0.71
C ALA A 52 -0.79 -1.50 -1.53
N ASN A 53 -1.51 -2.60 -1.79
CA ASN A 53 -2.74 -2.55 -2.57
C ASN A 53 -3.85 -1.78 -1.85
N ARG A 54 -3.98 -1.95 -0.53
CA ARG A 54 -5.02 -1.29 0.28
C ARG A 54 -4.72 0.20 0.47
N VAL A 55 -3.46 0.54 0.77
CA VAL A 55 -3.01 1.94 0.85
C VAL A 55 -3.22 2.63 -0.51
N SER A 56 -2.87 1.98 -1.62
CA SER A 56 -3.12 2.51 -2.97
C SER A 56 -4.61 2.76 -3.21
N GLU A 57 -5.49 1.84 -2.79
CA GLU A 57 -6.92 2.02 -2.95
C GLU A 57 -7.47 3.17 -2.11
N ILE A 58 -7.02 3.30 -0.86
CA ILE A 58 -7.37 4.40 0.04
C ILE A 58 -6.96 5.74 -0.57
N LEU A 59 -5.71 5.85 -1.03
CA LEU A 59 -5.15 7.10 -1.58
C LEU A 59 -5.69 7.45 -2.99
N LYS A 60 -6.30 6.49 -3.69
CA LYS A 60 -7.05 6.78 -4.94
C LYS A 60 -8.41 7.43 -4.67
N ALA A 61 -8.96 7.25 -3.48
CA ALA A 61 -10.31 7.68 -3.11
C ALA A 61 -10.32 8.83 -2.09
N SER A 62 -9.20 9.06 -1.42
CA SER A 62 -9.02 10.06 -0.37
C SER A 62 -7.58 10.56 -0.35
N SER A 63 -7.33 11.65 0.34
CA SER A 63 -5.98 12.18 0.61
C SER A 63 -5.55 11.85 2.03
N ALA A 64 -4.23 11.75 2.29
CA ALA A 64 -3.70 11.45 3.62
C ALA A 64 -4.15 12.46 4.69
N SER A 65 -4.34 13.73 4.32
CA SER A 65 -4.83 14.80 5.22
C SER A 65 -6.27 14.64 5.67
N GLN A 66 -7.09 13.82 4.97
CA GLN A 66 -8.46 13.52 5.38
C GLN A 66 -8.52 12.45 6.49
N TRP A 67 -7.40 11.80 6.82
CA TRP A 67 -7.35 10.75 7.83
C TRP A 67 -6.89 11.30 9.18
N ARG A 68 -7.69 11.07 10.21
CA ARG A 68 -7.45 11.55 11.58
C ARG A 68 -7.52 10.42 12.60
N TYR A 69 -6.80 10.61 13.69
CA TYR A 69 -6.80 9.71 14.83
C TYR A 69 -7.99 10.00 15.76
N VAL A 70 -8.69 8.95 16.16
CA VAL A 70 -9.62 8.98 17.29
C VAL A 70 -9.15 8.00 18.34
N ASN A 71 -9.30 8.32 19.62
CA ASN A 71 -8.98 7.36 20.68
C ASN A 71 -9.95 6.16 20.61
N THR A 72 -9.48 4.94 20.82
CA THR A 72 -10.30 3.72 20.84
C THR A 72 -11.56 3.85 21.71
N THR A 73 -11.49 4.55 22.85
CA THR A 73 -12.66 4.74 23.73
C THR A 73 -13.75 5.62 23.13
N HIS A 74 -13.42 6.44 22.14
CA HIS A 74 -14.33 7.33 21.43
C HIS A 74 -14.50 6.89 19.97
N ASN A 75 -14.13 5.66 19.61
CA ASN A 75 -14.29 5.11 18.28
C ASN A 75 -15.59 4.30 18.22
N PRO A 76 -16.69 4.82 17.63
CA PRO A 76 -17.94 4.08 17.62
C PRO A 76 -17.85 2.78 16.81
N ALA A 77 -16.96 2.71 15.81
CA ALA A 77 -16.76 1.50 15.00
C ALA A 77 -16.31 0.30 15.85
N ASP A 78 -15.56 0.54 16.94
CA ASP A 78 -15.12 -0.51 17.85
C ASP A 78 -16.32 -1.12 18.60
N LEU A 79 -17.27 -0.29 19.04
CA LEU A 79 -18.51 -0.71 19.71
C LEU A 79 -19.32 -1.68 18.84
N ALA A 80 -19.44 -1.38 17.53
CA ALA A 80 -20.12 -2.27 16.60
C ALA A 80 -19.35 -3.57 16.33
N SER A 81 -18.02 -3.50 16.26
CA SER A 81 -17.18 -4.67 15.93
C SER A 81 -17.04 -5.68 17.08
N ARG A 82 -17.08 -5.22 18.34
CA ARG A 82 -17.00 -6.10 19.53
C ARG A 82 -18.31 -6.79 19.88
N GLY A 83 -19.42 -6.32 19.33
CA GLY A 83 -20.75 -6.77 19.67
C GLY A 83 -21.26 -6.11 20.95
N MET A 84 -22.47 -5.56 20.88
CA MET A 84 -23.12 -4.88 22.00
C MET A 84 -24.53 -5.45 22.19
N LYS A 85 -25.01 -5.51 23.44
CA LYS A 85 -26.41 -5.84 23.74
C LYS A 85 -27.32 -4.74 23.18
N ALA A 86 -28.44 -5.13 22.58
CA ALA A 86 -29.39 -4.19 21.96
C ALA A 86 -29.86 -3.10 22.94
N GLU A 87 -30.07 -3.44 24.22
CA GLU A 87 -30.46 -2.49 25.25
C GLU A 87 -29.39 -1.42 25.52
N THR A 88 -28.12 -1.79 25.50
CA THR A 88 -26.99 -0.87 25.67
C THR A 88 -26.85 -0.02 24.42
N PHE A 89 -26.99 -0.61 23.23
CA PHE A 89 -26.93 0.10 21.96
C PHE A 89 -28.00 1.18 21.83
N LEU A 90 -29.22 0.92 22.31
CA LEU A 90 -30.29 1.92 22.30
C LEU A 90 -30.08 3.07 23.31
N ARG A 91 -29.25 2.85 24.34
CA ARG A 91 -28.89 3.87 25.34
C ARG A 91 -27.61 4.61 24.98
N ASP A 92 -26.75 3.99 24.19
CA ASP A 92 -25.49 4.55 23.75
C ASP A 92 -25.71 5.51 22.56
N THR A 93 -25.72 6.80 22.88
CA THR A 93 -25.90 7.85 21.88
C THR A 93 -24.66 8.05 21.02
N GLU A 94 -23.49 7.55 21.40
CA GLU A 94 -22.24 7.83 20.70
C GLU A 94 -22.16 7.11 19.34
N TRP A 95 -22.82 5.97 19.18
CA TRP A 95 -22.94 5.31 17.87
C TRP A 95 -23.77 6.11 16.86
N ILE A 96 -24.89 6.70 17.32
CA ILE A 96 -25.85 7.38 16.45
C ILE A 96 -25.45 8.84 16.24
N CYS A 97 -25.08 9.54 17.30
CA CYS A 97 -24.74 10.97 17.27
C CYS A 97 -23.26 11.22 16.97
N GLY A 98 -22.42 10.19 17.12
CA GLY A 98 -20.97 10.33 17.06
C GLY A 98 -20.38 10.90 18.35
N PRO A 99 -19.04 10.90 18.45
CA PRO A 99 -18.33 11.49 19.58
C PRO A 99 -18.59 12.99 19.71
N ALA A 100 -18.64 13.47 20.95
CA ALA A 100 -18.96 14.87 21.26
C ALA A 100 -18.07 15.89 20.52
N PHE A 101 -16.79 15.56 20.30
CA PHE A 101 -15.85 16.45 19.62
C PHE A 101 -16.22 16.74 18.16
N LEU A 102 -16.96 15.85 17.48
CA LEU A 102 -17.39 16.08 16.09
C LEU A 102 -18.35 17.26 15.95
N THR A 103 -19.06 17.60 17.03
CA THR A 103 -19.96 18.76 17.07
C THR A 103 -19.23 20.07 17.36
N GLN A 104 -17.96 19.99 17.79
CA GLN A 104 -17.14 21.15 18.09
C GLN A 104 -16.41 21.64 16.82
N PRO A 105 -15.93 22.90 16.82
CA PRO A 105 -15.07 23.40 15.75
C PRO A 105 -13.85 22.50 15.54
N GLU A 106 -13.35 22.41 14.31
CA GLU A 106 -12.21 21.56 13.93
C GLU A 106 -10.93 21.82 14.76
N ASN A 107 -10.77 23.04 15.29
CA ASN A 107 -9.68 23.41 16.18
C ASN A 107 -9.70 22.68 17.53
N ASN A 108 -10.87 22.16 17.93
CA ASN A 108 -11.05 21.41 19.18
C ASN A 108 -11.07 19.90 18.94
N TRP A 109 -10.86 19.45 17.70
CA TRP A 109 -10.81 18.03 17.39
C TRP A 109 -9.52 17.39 17.94
N PRO A 110 -9.53 16.06 18.15
CA PRO A 110 -8.33 15.33 18.55
C PRO A 110 -7.16 15.59 17.60
N VAL A 111 -5.99 15.81 18.20
CA VAL A 111 -4.74 15.99 17.47
C VAL A 111 -4.19 14.63 17.04
N ASN A 112 -3.66 14.56 15.84
CA ASN A 112 -3.00 13.37 15.34
C ASN A 112 -1.73 13.05 16.18
N PRO A 113 -1.41 11.77 16.39
CA PRO A 113 -0.15 11.37 17.00
C PRO A 113 1.05 11.97 16.27
N GLU A 114 2.12 12.25 17.00
CA GLU A 114 3.38 12.68 16.38
C GLU A 114 3.99 11.58 15.50
N ASN A 115 4.81 11.98 14.53
CA ASN A 115 5.63 11.08 13.70
C ASN A 115 4.84 10.02 12.92
N LEU A 116 3.68 10.39 12.34
CA LEU A 116 2.92 9.49 11.46
C LEU A 116 3.70 9.04 10.21
N GLN A 117 4.76 9.75 9.81
CA GLN A 117 5.60 9.33 8.68
C GLN A 117 6.62 8.26 9.09
N GLU A 118 6.90 8.10 10.38
CA GLU A 118 7.90 7.17 10.89
C GLU A 118 7.28 5.80 11.21
N LEU A 119 7.72 4.80 10.44
CA LEU A 119 7.40 3.40 10.70
C LEU A 119 8.46 2.77 11.62
N PRO A 120 8.08 1.77 12.44
CA PRO A 120 9.05 0.96 13.15
C PRO A 120 10.09 0.38 12.18
N ARG A 121 11.37 0.41 12.56
CA ARG A 121 12.48 -0.08 11.72
C ARG A 121 12.31 -1.52 11.27
N GLU A 122 11.61 -2.32 12.07
CA GLU A 122 11.35 -3.75 11.85
C GLU A 122 9.86 -4.02 11.60
N ASP A 123 9.13 -3.07 11.01
CA ASP A 123 7.74 -3.30 10.64
C ASP A 123 7.65 -4.49 9.65
N PRO A 124 6.94 -5.58 9.99
CA PRO A 124 6.91 -6.78 9.18
C PRO A 124 6.28 -6.55 7.81
N GLU A 125 5.43 -5.53 7.67
CA GLU A 125 4.75 -5.17 6.42
C GLU A 125 5.61 -4.31 5.49
N VAL A 126 6.74 -3.80 5.97
CA VAL A 126 7.74 -3.11 5.14
C VAL A 126 8.70 -4.14 4.55
N LYS A 127 8.87 -4.10 3.22
CA LYS A 127 9.87 -4.93 2.55
C LYS A 127 11.25 -4.37 2.88
N VAL A 128 12.12 -5.23 3.41
CA VAL A 128 13.56 -4.96 3.46
C VAL A 128 14.01 -4.69 2.03
N SER A 129 14.57 -3.51 1.79
CA SER A 129 15.17 -3.13 0.51
C SER A 129 16.26 -4.15 0.20
N ALA A 130 16.00 -5.05 -0.75
CA ALA A 130 17.04 -5.89 -1.31
C ALA A 130 18.15 -4.97 -1.82
N ALA A 131 19.41 -5.24 -1.45
CA ALA A 131 20.55 -4.47 -1.92
C ALA A 131 20.54 -4.42 -3.46
N ILE A 132 20.23 -3.26 -4.02
CA ILE A 132 20.30 -3.03 -5.47
C ILE A 132 21.75 -2.64 -5.74
N ASN A 133 22.54 -3.58 -6.25
CA ASN A 133 23.87 -3.25 -6.75
C ASN A 133 23.70 -2.45 -8.05
N VAL A 134 23.87 -1.13 -7.96
CA VAL A 134 23.94 -0.25 -9.13
C VAL A 134 25.39 -0.19 -9.57
N SER A 135 25.71 -0.82 -10.71
CA SER A 135 27.00 -0.63 -11.38
C SER A 135 26.92 0.61 -12.27
N GLN A 136 27.69 1.65 -11.96
CA GLN A 136 27.89 2.78 -12.87
C GLN A 136 28.71 2.31 -14.08
N VAL A 137 28.12 2.36 -15.27
CA VAL A 137 28.85 2.19 -16.53
C VAL A 137 29.22 3.60 -16.99
N HIS A 138 30.51 3.90 -17.12
CA HIS A 138 30.96 5.13 -17.77
C HIS A 138 30.55 5.08 -19.24
N ASP A 139 29.94 6.16 -19.75
CA ASP A 139 29.31 6.23 -21.08
C ASP A 139 30.28 6.07 -22.26
N ASP A 140 31.59 6.06 -22.03
CA ASP A 140 32.58 6.16 -23.11
C ASP A 140 33.08 4.80 -23.66
N ASP A 141 32.81 3.68 -22.99
CA ASP A 141 33.30 2.36 -23.44
C ASP A 141 32.16 1.42 -23.83
N HIS A 142 32.21 0.91 -25.07
CA HIS A 142 31.30 -0.12 -25.51
C HIS A 142 31.40 -1.34 -24.56
N PRO A 143 30.28 -1.91 -24.07
CA PRO A 143 30.29 -2.97 -23.04
C PRO A 143 30.98 -4.26 -23.50
N LEU A 144 31.26 -4.39 -24.80
CA LEU A 144 32.03 -5.49 -25.38
C LEU A 144 33.54 -5.23 -25.42
N THR A 145 34.00 -3.99 -25.27
CA THR A 145 35.43 -3.62 -25.30
C THR A 145 36.24 -4.43 -24.28
N PRO A 146 35.81 -4.56 -22.99
CA PRO A 146 36.54 -5.38 -22.02
C PRO A 146 36.53 -6.87 -22.36
N LEU A 147 35.47 -7.37 -23.00
CA LEU A 147 35.36 -8.77 -23.42
C LEU A 147 36.29 -9.10 -24.60
N ILE A 148 36.42 -8.16 -25.54
CA ILE A 148 37.32 -8.28 -26.69
C ILE A 148 38.77 -8.25 -26.22
N HIS A 149 39.14 -7.30 -25.35
CA HIS A 149 40.51 -7.19 -24.84
C HIS A 149 40.93 -8.34 -23.91
N ARG A 150 39.99 -8.99 -23.21
CA ARG A 150 40.29 -10.12 -22.31
C ARG A 150 40.34 -11.47 -23.02
N ALA A 151 39.87 -11.56 -24.26
CA ALA A 151 39.88 -12.80 -25.01
C ALA A 151 41.25 -13.05 -25.64
N SER A 152 41.99 -14.04 -25.11
CA SER A 152 43.30 -14.45 -25.62
C SER A 152 43.26 -15.13 -27.00
N SER A 153 42.06 -15.42 -27.54
CA SER A 153 41.88 -15.96 -28.88
C SER A 153 40.49 -15.67 -29.43
N TRP A 154 40.40 -15.56 -30.76
CA TRP A 154 39.14 -15.39 -31.49
C TRP A 154 38.13 -16.51 -31.21
N THR A 155 38.59 -17.76 -31.13
CA THR A 155 37.76 -18.92 -30.81
C THR A 155 37.18 -18.85 -29.39
N ARG A 156 37.94 -18.33 -28.43
CA ARG A 156 37.47 -18.10 -27.05
C ARG A 156 36.41 -17.01 -27.01
N LEU A 157 36.60 -15.92 -27.76
CA LEU A 157 35.64 -14.83 -27.86
C LEU A 157 34.29 -15.32 -28.44
N ILE A 158 34.32 -16.06 -29.55
CA ILE A 158 33.10 -16.64 -30.16
C ILE A 158 32.36 -17.52 -29.16
N ARG A 159 33.06 -18.37 -28.40
CA ARG A 159 32.44 -19.24 -27.38
C ARG A 159 31.78 -18.42 -26.28
N VAL A 160 32.44 -17.39 -25.76
CA VAL A 160 31.89 -16.51 -24.72
C VAL A 160 30.64 -15.78 -25.24
N MET A 161 30.71 -15.21 -26.44
CA MET A 161 29.56 -14.54 -27.06
C MET A 161 28.39 -15.50 -27.30
N GLY A 162 28.68 -16.73 -27.74
CA GLY A 162 27.67 -17.79 -27.88
C GLY A 162 26.95 -18.10 -26.56
N TRP A 163 27.69 -18.17 -25.45
CA TRP A 163 27.10 -18.37 -24.12
C TRP A 163 26.29 -17.17 -23.64
N ILE A 164 26.75 -15.93 -23.85
CA ILE A 164 26.01 -14.72 -23.51
C ILE A 164 24.68 -14.67 -24.28
N LEU A 165 24.70 -14.98 -25.58
CA LEU A 165 23.49 -15.03 -26.41
C LEU A 165 22.53 -16.13 -25.96
N ARG A 166 23.03 -17.34 -25.66
CA ARG A 166 22.20 -18.41 -25.07
C ARG A 166 21.58 -17.98 -23.75
N PHE A 167 22.34 -17.34 -22.87
CA PHE A 167 21.86 -16.84 -21.60
C PHE A 167 20.80 -15.74 -21.77
N LYS A 168 21.00 -14.81 -22.70
CA LYS A 168 20.01 -13.79 -23.08
C LYS A 168 18.70 -14.44 -23.54
N ILE A 169 18.76 -15.45 -24.39
CA ILE A 169 17.58 -16.19 -24.86
C ILE A 169 16.87 -16.88 -23.68
N LEU A 170 17.61 -17.54 -22.78
CA LEU A 170 17.05 -18.16 -21.59
C LEU A 170 16.35 -17.14 -20.68
N LEU A 171 16.95 -15.96 -20.45
CA LEU A 171 16.34 -14.90 -19.66
C LEU A 171 15.07 -14.34 -20.29
N LEU A 172 15.07 -14.11 -21.61
CA LEU A 172 13.90 -13.65 -22.34
C LEU A 172 12.77 -14.68 -22.30
N HIS A 173 13.11 -15.97 -22.40
CA HIS A 173 12.14 -17.06 -22.29
C HIS A 173 11.53 -17.13 -20.88
N ARG A 174 12.36 -17.08 -19.83
CA ARG A 174 11.89 -17.02 -18.42
C ARG A 174 11.05 -15.79 -18.13
N ARG A 175 11.38 -14.64 -18.73
CA ARG A 175 10.58 -13.41 -18.63
C ARG A 175 9.18 -13.65 -19.21
N LYS A 176 9.09 -14.22 -20.42
CA LYS A 176 7.81 -14.51 -21.07
C LYS A 176 6.94 -15.45 -20.25
N ILE A 177 7.52 -16.51 -19.69
CA ILE A 177 6.82 -17.45 -18.79
C ILE A 177 6.29 -16.72 -17.54
N ARG A 178 7.11 -15.88 -16.89
CA ARG A 178 6.67 -15.10 -15.72
C ARG A 178 5.55 -14.11 -16.03
N PHE A 179 5.57 -13.48 -17.20
CA PHE A 179 4.48 -12.59 -17.62
C PHE A 179 3.20 -13.37 -17.93
N GLN A 180 3.29 -14.53 -18.58
CA GLN A 180 2.12 -15.39 -18.82
C GLN A 180 1.51 -15.91 -17.51
N SER A 181 2.33 -16.38 -16.56
CA SER A 181 1.86 -16.81 -15.24
C SER A 181 1.28 -15.67 -14.37
N ALA A 182 1.59 -14.42 -14.69
CA ALA A 182 1.02 -13.25 -14.02
C ALA A 182 -0.25 -12.72 -14.69
N SER A 183 -0.52 -13.15 -15.94
CA SER A 183 -1.69 -12.77 -16.74
C SER A 183 -2.83 -13.79 -16.66
N ASP A 184 -2.59 -15.02 -16.20
CA ASP A 184 -3.64 -16.00 -15.96
C ASP A 184 -4.31 -15.72 -14.59
N PRO A 185 -5.59 -15.30 -14.56
CA PRO A 185 -6.35 -15.27 -13.31
C PRO A 185 -6.57 -16.72 -12.87
N ILE A 186 -6.34 -16.99 -11.59
CA ILE A 186 -6.72 -18.22 -10.90
C ILE A 186 -8.20 -18.50 -11.27
N GLN A 187 -8.44 -19.50 -12.12
CA GLN A 187 -9.76 -20.13 -12.21
C GLN A 187 -9.92 -20.93 -10.94
N SER A 188 -10.81 -20.45 -10.07
CA SER A 188 -11.29 -21.18 -8.91
C SER A 188 -11.90 -22.50 -9.34
N GLU A 189 -11.51 -23.54 -8.60
CA GLU A 189 -12.27 -24.78 -8.43
C GLU A 189 -13.74 -24.46 -8.15
N ASP A 190 -14.63 -25.02 -8.95
CA ASP A 190 -16.00 -25.35 -8.54
C ASP A 190 -16.22 -26.84 -8.88
N ALA A 191 -16.13 -27.67 -7.84
CA ALA A 191 -16.75 -28.98 -7.73
C ALA A 191 -17.20 -29.18 -6.28
#